data_AF-A0A7Z0B4Z3-F1
#
_entry.id   AF-A0A7Z0B4Z3-F1
#
_cell.length_a   1.000
_cell.length_b   1.000
_cell.length_c   1.000
_cell.angle_alpha   90.00
_cell.angle_beta   90.00
_cell.angle_gamma   90.00
#
_symmetry.space_group_name_H-M   'P 1'
#
loop_
_entity.id
_entity.type
_entity.pdbx_description
1 polymer ?
#
loop_
_entity_poly.entity_id
_entity_poly.type
_entity_poly.pdbx_seq_one_letter_code
_entity_poly.pdbx_strand_id
1 'polypeptide(L)' 'MTPTKTILQPIERGVDFVGHLIKPWRRSTRPRTVNEALRRTAAAAPADVHQLANSYWVIGITCGNHDDEL' A
#
# COMPACT_ATOMS: atom_id res chain seq x y z
N MET A 1 -9.78 -13.41 19.84
CA MET A 1 -8.66 -12.46 20.00
C MET A 1 -7.53 -13.16 20.73
N THR A 2 -6.31 -13.13 20.21
CA THR A 2 -5.13 -13.71 20.86
C THR A 2 -4.34 -12.61 21.59
N PRO A 3 -4.16 -12.69 22.92
CA PRO A 3 -3.56 -11.59 23.70
C PRO A 3 -2.07 -11.36 23.39
N THR A 4 -1.38 -12.35 22.82
CA THR A 4 0.05 -12.27 22.48
C THR A 4 0.35 -11.32 21.32
N LYS A 5 -0.61 -11.04 20.44
CA LYS A 5 -0.36 -10.31 19.18
C LYS A 5 -0.74 -8.82 19.26
N THR A 6 -0.96 -8.30 20.47
CA THR A 6 -1.24 -6.88 20.71
C THR A 6 0.10 -6.13 20.81
N ILE A 7 0.40 -5.32 19.79
CA ILE A 7 1.62 -4.51 19.73
C ILE A 7 1.21 -3.05 19.85
N LEU A 8 1.54 -2.41 20.98
CA LEU A 8 1.37 -0.97 21.15
C LEU A 8 2.56 -0.26 20.48
N GLN A 9 2.30 0.45 19.38
CA GLN A 9 3.31 1.23 18.67
C GLN A 9 3.08 2.73 18.87
N PRO A 10 4.15 3.53 18.99
CA PRO A 10 4.06 4.99 18.99
C PRO A 10 3.36 5.50 17.73
N ILE A 11 2.53 6.54 17.90
CA ILE A 11 1.70 7.08 16.82
C ILE A 11 2.54 7.65 15.67
N GLU A 12 3.68 8.28 15.98
CA GLU A 12 4.61 8.84 14.99
C GLU A 12 5.17 7.79 14.02
N ARG A 13 5.43 6.58 14.55
CA ARG A 13 5.94 5.44 13.77
C ARG A 13 4.89 4.88 12.83
N GLY A 14 3.60 4.98 13.19
CA GLY A 14 2.49 4.38 12.47
C GLY A 14 2.49 2.85 12.56
N VAL A 15 1.44 2.25 11.99
CA VAL A 15 1.26 0.79 11.92
C VAL A 15 1.48 0.34 10.48
N ASP A 16 2.28 -0.70 10.29
CA ASP A 16 2.43 -1.34 8.98
C ASP A 16 1.31 -2.36 8.79
N PHE A 17 0.49 -2.15 7.77
CA PHE A 17 -0.63 -3.02 7.45
C PHE A 17 -0.69 -3.26 5.93
N VAL A 18 -0.41 -4.50 5.51
CA VAL A 18 -0.56 -4.94 4.11
C VAL A 18 0.17 -4.00 3.14
N GLY A 19 1.42 -3.63 3.45
CA GLY A 19 2.23 -2.74 2.61
C GLY A 19 1.88 -1.25 2.68
N HIS A 20 1.00 -0.86 3.61
CA HIS A 20 0.66 0.51 3.92
C HIS A 20 1.20 0.91 5.27
N LEU A 21 1.66 2.15 5.36
CA LEU A 21 1.92 2.83 6.62
C LEU A 21 0.69 3.65 7.00
N ILE A 22 0.03 3.26 8.09
CA ILE A 22 -1.17 3.92 8.59
C ILE A 22 -0.78 4.78 9.80
N LYS A 23 -1.01 6.10 9.69
CA LYS A 23 -1.02 7.08 10.78
C LYS A 23 -2.45 7.62 10.93
N PRO A 24 -2.86 8.12 12.11
CA PRO A 24 -4.24 8.58 12.32
C PRO A 24 -4.70 9.67 11.35
N TRP A 25 -3.77 10.52 10.91
CA TRP A 25 -4.02 11.64 10.01
C TRP A 25 -3.63 11.35 8.55
N ARG A 26 -2.99 10.20 8.25
CA ARG A 26 -2.45 9.92 6.91
C ARG A 26 -2.17 8.44 6.71
N ARG A 27 -2.47 7.93 5.51
CA ARG A 27 -2.01 6.62 5.03
C ARG A 27 -1.06 6.81 3.86
N SER A 28 -0.01 6.00 3.78
CA SER A 28 0.98 6.01 2.69
C SER A 28 1.28 4.58 2.23
N THR A 29 1.33 4.37 0.91
CA THR A 29 1.69 3.07 0.33
C THR A 29 3.20 2.98 0.18
N ARG A 30 3.81 1.86 0.58
CA ARG A 30 5.26 1.71 0.47
C ARG A 30 5.72 1.65 -1.01
N PRO A 31 6.87 2.24 -1.36
CA PRO A 31 7.40 2.21 -2.73
C PRO A 31 7.57 0.80 -3.29
N ARG A 32 7.99 -0.15 -2.43
CA ARG A 32 8.13 -1.56 -2.80
C ARG A 32 6.82 -2.17 -3.29
N THR A 33 5.71 -1.87 -2.61
CA THR A 33 4.38 -2.39 -2.97
C THR A 33 3.92 -1.84 -4.32
N VAL A 34 4.19 -0.55 -4.56
CA VAL A 34 3.88 0.10 -5.85
C VAL A 34 4.72 -0.49 -6.98
N ASN A 35 6.03 -0.66 -6.77
CA ASN A 35 6.93 -1.22 -7.77
C ASN A 35 6.57 -2.67 -8.15
N GLU A 36 6.19 -3.48 -7.16
CA GLU A 36 5.73 -4.85 -7.41
C GLU A 36 4.41 -4.89 -8.20
N ALA A 37 3.47 -3.99 -7.89
CA ALA A 37 2.23 -3.85 -8.64
C ALA A 37 2.48 -3.47 -10.11
N LEU A 38 3.40 -2.52 -10.36
CA LEU A 38 3.80 -2.12 -11.70
C LEU A 38 4.46 -3.27 -12.46
N ARG A 39 5.38 -4.01 -11.81
CA ARG A 39 6.04 -5.18 -12.40
C ARG A 39 5.04 -6.25 -12.83
N ARG A 40 4.05 -6.53 -11.98
CA ARG A 40 3.02 -7.54 -12.26
C ARG A 40 2.07 -7.11 -13.37
N THR A 41 1.70 -5.83 -13.40
CA THR A 41 0.86 -5.27 -14.47
C THR A 41 1.59 -5.30 -15.83
N ALA A 42 2.90 -5.02 -15.85
CA ALA A 42 3.71 -5.07 -17.06
C ALA A 42 3.91 -6.50 -17.60
N ALA A 43 3.87 -7.51 -16.74
CA ALA A 43 3.99 -8.93 -17.13
C ALA A 43 2.65 -9.61 -17.46
N ALA A 44 1.53 -8.89 -17.32
CA ALA A 44 0.19 -9.46 -17.51
C ALA A 44 -0.19 -9.60 -18.99
N ALA A 45 -1.00 -10.61 -19.30
CA ALA A 45 -1.54 -10.80 -20.64
C ALA A 45 -2.50 -9.64 -21.00
N PRO A 46 -2.53 -9.16 -22.26
CA PRO A 46 -3.30 -7.98 -22.67
C PRO A 46 -4.78 -8.01 -22.29
N ALA A 47 -5.38 -9.21 -22.23
CA ALA A 47 -6.78 -9.40 -21.84
C ALA A 47 -7.05 -9.08 -20.36
N ASP A 48 -6.07 -9.30 -19.49
CA ASP A 48 -6.21 -9.16 -18.03
C ASP A 48 -5.65 -7.83 -17.50
N VAL A 49 -4.91 -7.08 -18.32
CA VAL A 49 -4.27 -5.81 -17.93
C VAL A 49 -5.27 -4.84 -17.35
N HIS A 50 -6.47 -4.69 -17.94
CA HIS A 50 -7.47 -3.74 -17.43
C HIS A 50 -8.00 -4.11 -16.04
N GLN A 51 -8.22 -5.40 -15.79
CA GLN A 51 -8.69 -5.87 -14.48
C GLN A 51 -7.59 -5.79 -13.42
N LEU A 52 -6.36 -6.16 -13.79
CA LEU A 52 -5.20 -6.12 -12.92
C LEU A 52 -4.84 -4.67 -12.56
N ALA A 53 -4.75 -3.80 -13.58
CA ALA A 53 -4.44 -2.39 -13.41
C ALA A 53 -5.47 -1.70 -12.52
N ASN A 54 -6.77 -1.95 -12.71
CA ASN A 54 -7.80 -1.39 -11.82
C ASN A 54 -7.65 -1.84 -10.37
N SER A 55 -7.35 -3.13 -10.14
CA SER A 55 -7.18 -3.67 -8.79
C SER A 55 -5.97 -3.05 -8.07
N TYR A 56 -4.85 -2.90 -8.78
CA TYR A 56 -3.64 -2.28 -8.24
C TYR A 56 -3.74 -0.75 -8.12
N TRP A 57 -4.40 -0.10 -9.08
CA TRP A 57 -4.63 1.34 -9.06
C TRP A 57 -5.57 1.75 -7.94
N VAL A 58 -6.59 0.97 -7.58
CA VAL A 58 -7.43 1.23 -6.38
C VAL A 58 -6.58 1.32 -5.11
N ILE A 59 -5.57 0.46 -4.96
CA ILE A 59 -4.64 0.51 -3.82
C ILE A 59 -3.72 1.74 -3.89
N GLY A 60 -3.34 2.16 -5.10
CA GLY A 60 -2.53 3.37 -5.32
C GLY A 60 -3.28 4.68 -5.04
N ILE A 61 -4.47 4.86 -5.63
CA ILE A 61 -5.26 6.10 -5.53
C ILE A 61 -5.90 6.31 -4.17
N THR A 62 -6.19 5.25 -3.41
CA THR A 62 -6.71 5.39 -2.04
C THR A 62 -5.70 6.08 -1.11
N CYS A 63 -4.40 5.99 -1.40
CA CYS A 63 -3.35 6.72 -0.69
C CYS A 63 -2.99 8.10 -1.29
N GLY A 64 -3.78 8.61 -2.23
CA GLY A 64 -3.54 9.92 -2.85
C GLY A 64 -3.52 11.07 -1.83
N ASN A 65 -2.34 11.47 -1.38
CA ASN A 65 -1.72 12.77 -1.66
C ASN A 65 -0.47 13.00 -0.77
N HIS A 66 0.50 13.69 -1.37
CA HIS A 66 1.81 14.16 -0.91
C HIS A 66 3.01 13.21 -1.09
N ASP A 67 3.79 13.54 -2.10
CA ASP A 67 5.24 13.39 -2.06
C ASP A 67 5.79 13.99 -0.77
N ASP A 68 6.67 13.26 -0.09
CA ASP A 68 7.61 13.82 0.88
C ASP A 68 8.94 13.11 0.63
N GLU A 69 9.85 13.87 0.02
CA GLU A 69 11.26 13.55 -0.11
C GLU A 69 11.85 13.14 1.25
N LEU A 70 12.47 11.96 1.29
CA LEU A 70 13.57 11.59 2.17
C LEU A 70 14.51 10.64 1.42
#